data_AF-A0A3E2NEZ1-F1
#
_entry.id   AF-A0A3E2NEZ1-F1
#
_cell.length_a   1.000
_cell.length_b   1.000
_cell.length_c   1.000
_cell.angle_alpha   90.00
_cell.angle_beta   90.00
_cell.angle_gamma   90.00
#
_symmetry.space_group_name_H-M   'P 1'
#
loop_
_entity.id
_entity.type
_entity.pdbx_description
1 polymer ?
#
loop_
_entity_poly.entity_id
_entity_poly.type
_entity_poly.pdbx_seq_one_letter_code
_entity_poly.pdbx_strand_id
1 'polypeptide(L)'
;MENRRRQIFQYSSSVLAERFEASARLIHQNYMQKRVAIEQDFLNTYSQVFSNAIRLQAVGRKQPVQWICTSYLRSSILTGDPKLHIGLYDASFVLDKSEIEGYWHTGFLFQCIREDMVYLTQQLRKEFTHVMDYEIKDLSIQYSQLFFALAEFIYDDLIPLLIESPCFLDMEKAAPVHFTFGEYLDRGRIVYSYGKEAGEDGILLNQG
;
A
#
# COMPACT_ATOMS: atom_id res chain seq x y z
N MET A 1 12.69 17.59 25.03
CA MET A 1 11.83 16.67 24.26
C MET A 1 12.56 16.09 23.05
N GLU A 2 13.22 16.89 22.23
CA GLU A 2 13.91 16.44 21.01
C GLU A 2 15.05 15.43 21.26
N ASN A 3 15.83 15.61 22.34
CA ASN A 3 16.90 14.67 22.71
C ASN A 3 16.34 13.26 23.08
N ARG A 4 15.27 13.20 23.89
CA ARG A 4 14.62 11.93 24.25
C ARG A 4 14.07 11.20 23.02
N ARG A 5 13.36 11.92 22.14
CA ARG A 5 12.81 11.36 20.91
C ARG A 5 13.93 10.76 20.04
N ARG A 6 15.06 11.47 19.93
CA ARG A 6 16.23 11.01 19.18
C ARG A 6 16.87 9.75 19.80
N GLN A 7 17.04 9.72 21.12
CA GLN A 7 17.61 8.57 21.83
C GLN A 7 16.73 7.32 21.67
N ILE A 8 15.42 7.46 21.89
CA ILE A 8 14.46 6.36 21.71
C ILE A 8 14.47 5.88 20.26
N PHE A 9 14.49 6.78 19.29
CA PHE A 9 14.55 6.41 17.88
C PHE A 9 15.84 5.65 17.53
N GLN A 10 17.00 6.14 17.97
CA GLN A 10 18.29 5.48 17.71
C GLN A 10 18.34 4.07 18.32
N TYR A 11 17.88 3.92 19.56
CA TYR A 11 17.78 2.62 20.22
C TYR A 11 16.78 1.70 19.52
N SER A 12 15.62 2.23 19.11
CA SER A 12 14.60 1.44 18.43
C SER A 12 15.10 0.92 17.08
N SER A 13 15.79 1.76 16.31
CA SER A 13 16.37 1.39 15.02
C SER A 13 17.41 0.29 15.15
N SER A 14 18.26 0.32 16.17
CA SER A 14 19.24 -0.76 16.39
C SER A 14 18.56 -2.08 16.80
N VAL A 15 17.57 -2.01 17.70
CA VAL A 15 16.81 -3.19 18.16
C VAL A 15 16.00 -3.84 17.04
N LEU A 16 15.45 -3.02 16.12
CA LEU A 16 14.58 -3.51 15.05
C LEU A 16 15.33 -3.91 13.78
N ALA A 17 16.59 -3.52 13.59
CA ALA A 17 17.32 -3.83 12.35
C ALA A 17 17.35 -5.33 12.02
N GLU A 18 17.85 -6.16 12.94
CA GLU A 18 17.92 -7.62 12.74
C GLU A 18 16.53 -8.27 12.65
N ARG A 19 15.56 -7.72 13.39
CA ARG A 19 14.18 -8.22 13.37
C ARG A 19 13.50 -7.92 12.06
N PHE A 20 13.67 -6.72 11.52
CA PHE A 20 13.12 -6.34 10.23
C PHE A 20 13.59 -7.29 9.14
N GLU A 21 14.88 -7.65 9.12
CA GLU A 21 15.38 -8.63 8.15
C GLU A 21 14.71 -10.01 8.31
N ALA A 22 14.53 -10.47 9.54
CA ALA A 22 13.84 -11.73 9.81
C ALA A 22 12.36 -11.67 9.38
N SER A 23 11.68 -10.56 9.70
CA SER A 23 10.30 -10.27 9.30
C SER A 23 10.14 -10.20 7.78
N ALA A 24 11.05 -9.52 7.07
CA ALA A 24 11.04 -9.44 5.62
C ALA A 24 11.22 -10.81 4.96
N ARG A 25 12.15 -11.63 5.50
CA ARG A 25 12.33 -13.03 5.04
C ARG A 25 11.07 -13.86 5.27
N LEU A 26 10.44 -13.73 6.44
CA LEU A 26 9.21 -14.45 6.78
C LEU A 26 8.04 -14.02 5.89
N ILE A 27 7.88 -12.72 5.66
CA ILE A 27 6.88 -12.17 4.72
C ILE A 27 7.07 -12.75 3.33
N HIS A 28 8.30 -12.74 2.83
CA HIS A 28 8.60 -13.29 1.50
C HIS A 28 8.29 -14.79 1.44
N GLN A 29 8.69 -15.57 2.47
CA GLN A 29 8.36 -16.99 2.55
C GLN A 29 6.85 -17.25 2.58
N ASN A 30 6.11 -16.48 3.39
CA ASN A 30 4.66 -16.58 3.47
C ASN A 30 3.99 -16.21 2.15
N TYR A 31 4.49 -15.17 1.48
CA TYR A 31 4.02 -14.77 0.15
C TYR A 31 4.23 -15.90 -0.85
N MET A 32 5.43 -16.49 -0.91
CA MET A 32 5.72 -17.61 -1.81
C MET A 32 4.87 -18.86 -1.49
N GLN A 33 4.71 -19.22 -0.21
CA GLN A 33 3.93 -20.39 0.21
C GLN A 33 2.43 -20.25 -0.06
N LYS A 34 1.90 -19.03 0.05
CA LYS A 34 0.47 -18.74 -0.12
C LYS A 34 0.19 -18.00 -1.44
N ARG A 35 1.15 -17.99 -2.37
CA ARG A 35 1.14 -17.16 -3.58
C ARG A 35 -0.17 -17.27 -4.34
N VAL A 36 -0.59 -18.49 -4.68
CA VAL A 36 -1.84 -18.76 -5.41
C VAL A 36 -3.07 -18.16 -4.70
N ALA A 37 -3.16 -18.31 -3.38
CA ALA A 37 -4.29 -17.77 -2.62
C ALA A 37 -4.27 -16.23 -2.56
N ILE A 38 -3.08 -15.63 -2.44
CA ILE A 38 -2.89 -14.18 -2.43
C ILE A 38 -3.19 -13.59 -3.81
N GLU A 39 -2.69 -14.20 -4.88
CA GLU A 39 -2.96 -13.82 -6.28
C GLU A 39 -4.46 -13.89 -6.57
N GLN A 40 -5.13 -14.96 -6.14
CA GLN A 40 -6.58 -15.11 -6.34
C GLN A 40 -7.38 -14.06 -5.56
N ASP A 41 -7.04 -13.79 -4.31
CA ASP A 41 -7.69 -12.76 -3.48
C ASP A 41 -7.49 -11.35 -4.06
N PHE A 42 -6.26 -11.06 -4.48
CA PHE A 42 -5.90 -9.81 -5.14
C PHE A 42 -6.69 -9.62 -6.44
N LEU A 43 -6.67 -10.61 -7.33
CA LEU A 43 -7.38 -10.58 -8.60
C LEU A 43 -8.89 -10.43 -8.38
N ASN A 44 -9.47 -11.21 -7.46
CA ASN A 44 -10.90 -11.11 -7.13
C ASN A 44 -11.28 -9.71 -6.64
N THR A 45 -10.45 -9.12 -5.77
CA THR A 45 -10.69 -7.77 -5.24
C THR A 45 -10.68 -6.75 -6.37
N TYR A 46 -9.65 -6.75 -7.22
CA TYR A 46 -9.54 -5.82 -8.33
C TYR A 46 -10.61 -6.02 -9.40
N SER A 47 -10.97 -7.27 -9.73
CA SER A 47 -12.03 -7.58 -10.66
C SER A 47 -13.38 -7.01 -10.21
N GLN A 48 -13.67 -6.99 -8.91
CA GLN A 48 -14.88 -6.33 -8.40
C GLN A 48 -14.86 -4.82 -8.62
N VAL A 49 -13.72 -4.17 -8.37
CA VAL A 49 -13.55 -2.71 -8.59
C VAL A 49 -13.66 -2.37 -10.09
N PHE A 50 -13.01 -3.13 -10.97
CA PHE A 50 -13.10 -2.96 -12.42
C PHE A 50 -14.52 -3.23 -12.94
N SER A 51 -15.20 -4.26 -12.44
CA SER A 51 -16.60 -4.54 -12.81
C SER A 51 -17.54 -3.39 -12.43
N ASN A 52 -17.29 -2.74 -11.30
CA ASN A 52 -18.03 -1.53 -10.91
C ASN A 52 -17.77 -0.37 -11.87
N ALA A 53 -16.53 -0.20 -12.34
CA ALA A 53 -16.19 0.79 -13.36
C ALA A 53 -16.91 0.53 -14.68
N ILE A 54 -16.86 -0.70 -15.19
CA ILE A 54 -17.57 -1.11 -16.40
C ILE A 54 -19.07 -0.78 -16.30
N ARG A 55 -19.70 -1.14 -15.18
CA ARG A 55 -21.14 -0.88 -14.95
C ARG A 55 -21.46 0.62 -14.98
N LEU A 56 -20.59 1.46 -14.44
CA LEU A 56 -20.79 2.91 -14.42
C LEU A 56 -20.45 3.56 -15.77
N GLN A 57 -19.47 3.03 -16.51
CA GLN A 57 -19.15 3.43 -17.87
C GLN A 57 -20.32 3.15 -18.82
N ALA A 58 -20.94 1.96 -18.71
CA ALA A 58 -22.09 1.57 -19.54
C ALA A 58 -23.31 2.50 -19.44
N VAL A 59 -23.44 3.26 -18.33
CA VAL A 59 -24.50 4.24 -18.13
C VAL A 59 -24.01 5.70 -18.23
N GLY A 60 -22.81 5.92 -18.75
CA GLY A 60 -22.21 7.24 -18.95
C GLY A 60 -21.86 7.99 -17.65
N ARG A 61 -21.78 7.28 -16.52
CA ARG A 61 -21.51 7.87 -15.20
C ARG A 61 -20.04 7.84 -14.81
N LYS A 62 -19.19 7.10 -15.53
CA LYS A 62 -17.75 7.07 -15.30
C LYS A 62 -17.04 7.25 -16.64
N GLN A 63 -16.06 8.15 -16.67
CA GLN A 63 -15.20 8.34 -17.83
C GLN A 63 -14.17 7.20 -17.94
N PRO A 64 -13.48 7.05 -19.08
CA PRO A 64 -12.40 6.09 -19.23
C PRO A 64 -11.36 6.22 -18.11
N VAL A 65 -10.96 5.10 -17.52
CA VAL A 65 -10.00 5.08 -16.39
C VAL A 65 -8.60 5.36 -16.90
N GLN A 66 -7.90 6.28 -16.25
CA GLN A 66 -6.48 6.57 -16.50
C GLN A 66 -5.60 6.22 -15.30
N TRP A 67 -6.14 6.27 -14.09
CA TRP A 67 -5.36 6.05 -12.86
C TRP A 67 -5.97 4.92 -12.02
N ILE A 68 -5.11 3.98 -11.64
CA ILE A 68 -5.41 2.86 -10.75
C ILE A 68 -4.50 3.01 -9.53
N CYS A 69 -5.04 3.55 -8.45
CA CYS A 69 -4.29 3.91 -7.28
C CYS A 69 -4.42 2.85 -6.20
N THR A 70 -3.31 2.24 -5.79
CA THR A 70 -3.23 1.49 -4.54
C THR A 70 -2.60 2.36 -3.48
N SER A 71 -3.22 2.43 -2.31
CA SER A 71 -2.71 3.30 -1.26
C SER A 71 -2.86 2.71 0.12
N TYR A 72 -1.83 2.85 0.94
CA TYR A 72 -1.92 2.55 2.36
C TYR A 72 -2.54 3.72 3.12
N LEU A 73 -3.31 3.39 4.15
CA LEU A 73 -3.87 4.36 5.09
C LEU A 73 -3.00 4.36 6.35
N ARG A 74 -2.43 5.50 6.77
CA ARG A 74 -1.69 5.58 8.05
C ARG A 74 -2.53 5.12 9.24
N SER A 75 -3.83 5.37 9.19
CA SER A 75 -4.78 4.91 10.22
C SER A 75 -4.91 3.38 10.29
N SER A 76 -4.72 2.65 9.19
CA SER A 76 -4.82 1.18 9.16
C SER A 76 -3.80 0.50 10.08
N ILE A 77 -2.62 1.11 10.23
CA ILE A 77 -1.57 0.65 11.15
C ILE A 77 -2.05 0.77 12.60
N LEU A 78 -2.74 1.87 12.92
CA LEU A 78 -3.20 2.16 14.28
C LEU A 78 -4.43 1.34 14.66
N THR A 79 -5.33 1.07 13.71
CA THR A 79 -6.54 0.27 13.94
C THR A 79 -6.26 -1.23 13.89
N GLY A 80 -5.11 -1.65 13.34
CA GLY A 80 -4.74 -3.05 13.22
C GLY A 80 -5.56 -3.82 12.18
N ASP A 81 -6.23 -3.10 11.27
CA ASP A 81 -6.98 -3.62 10.12
C ASP A 81 -6.25 -3.24 8.82
N PRO A 82 -5.31 -4.08 8.37
CA PRO A 82 -4.41 -3.75 7.27
C PRO A 82 -5.10 -3.89 5.92
N LYS A 83 -5.58 -2.76 5.43
CA LYS A 83 -6.19 -2.66 4.10
C LYS A 83 -5.47 -1.63 3.28
N LEU A 84 -5.22 -1.99 2.03
CA LEU A 84 -4.83 -1.05 1.00
C LEU A 84 -6.10 -0.58 0.28
N HIS A 85 -6.28 0.72 0.22
CA HIS A 85 -7.33 1.36 -0.57
C HIS A 85 -6.97 1.23 -2.06
N ILE A 86 -7.98 0.95 -2.89
CA ILE A 86 -7.91 0.91 -4.34
C ILE A 86 -8.84 2.00 -4.86
N GLY A 87 -8.33 2.93 -5.65
CA GLY A 87 -9.14 3.98 -6.29
C GLY A 87 -8.97 3.98 -7.80
N LEU A 88 -10.08 4.11 -8.54
CA LEU A 88 -10.07 4.27 -9.99
C LEU A 88 -10.50 5.67 -10.40
N TYR A 89 -9.62 6.38 -11.10
CA TYR A 89 -9.84 7.77 -11.51
C TYR A 89 -9.70 7.95 -13.02
N ASP A 90 -10.48 8.88 -13.56
CA ASP A 90 -10.28 9.40 -14.91
C ASP A 90 -9.10 10.40 -14.96
N ALA A 91 -8.88 11.05 -16.12
CA ALA A 91 -7.77 11.98 -16.32
C ALA A 91 -7.75 13.19 -15.35
N SER A 92 -8.88 13.49 -14.71
CA SER A 92 -9.01 14.54 -13.68
C SER A 92 -8.48 14.10 -12.32
N PHE A 93 -8.05 12.84 -12.19
CA PHE A 93 -7.47 12.25 -10.97
C PHE A 93 -8.38 12.47 -9.75
N VAL A 94 -7.89 13.11 -8.68
CA VAL A 94 -8.65 13.39 -7.45
C VAL A 94 -9.86 14.32 -7.65
N LEU A 95 -9.99 14.99 -8.80
CA LEU A 95 -11.17 15.81 -9.13
C LEU A 95 -12.27 15.00 -9.83
N ASP A 96 -12.05 13.70 -10.06
CA ASP A 96 -13.08 12.80 -10.55
C ASP A 96 -14.25 12.73 -9.56
N LYS A 97 -15.45 13.04 -10.05
CA LYS A 97 -16.68 13.09 -9.23
C LYS A 97 -17.37 11.73 -9.07
N SER A 98 -16.87 10.70 -9.74
CA SER A 98 -17.44 9.35 -9.76
C SER A 98 -16.39 8.36 -9.27
N GLU A 99 -15.95 8.58 -8.04
CA GLU A 99 -14.97 7.73 -7.37
C GLU A 99 -15.50 6.29 -7.25
N ILE A 100 -14.62 5.35 -7.59
CA ILE A 100 -14.84 3.92 -7.40
C ILE A 100 -13.72 3.45 -6.50
N GLU A 101 -14.10 2.97 -5.33
CA GLU A 101 -13.17 2.48 -4.32
C GLU A 101 -13.32 0.97 -4.05
N GLY A 102 -12.24 0.39 -3.57
CA GLY A 102 -12.17 -0.97 -3.04
C GLY A 102 -11.08 -1.08 -1.98
N TYR A 103 -11.03 -2.22 -1.28
CA TYR A 103 -10.05 -2.44 -0.22
C TYR A 103 -9.49 -3.85 -0.32
N TRP A 104 -8.17 -3.97 -0.48
CA TRP A 104 -7.47 -5.24 -0.46
C TRP A 104 -6.84 -5.51 0.91
N HIS A 105 -7.09 -6.69 1.48
CA HIS A 105 -6.63 -7.03 2.81
C HIS A 105 -5.21 -7.60 2.80
N THR A 106 -4.28 -6.93 3.47
CA THR A 106 -2.85 -7.27 3.49
C THR A 106 -2.39 -7.79 4.84
N GLY A 107 -3.24 -8.59 5.50
CA GLY A 107 -2.99 -9.19 6.82
C GLY A 107 -1.65 -9.92 6.95
N PHE A 108 -1.20 -10.55 5.86
CA PHE A 108 0.07 -11.30 5.83
C PHE A 108 1.31 -10.41 6.00
N LEU A 109 1.25 -9.12 5.65
CA LEU A 109 2.35 -8.16 5.86
C LEU A 109 2.37 -7.64 7.30
N PHE A 110 1.19 -7.35 7.84
CA PHE A 110 1.06 -6.59 9.08
C PHE A 110 1.20 -7.42 10.35
N GLN A 111 1.08 -8.75 10.26
CA GLN A 111 1.34 -9.62 11.41
C GLN A 111 2.77 -9.41 11.94
N CYS A 112 3.77 -9.34 11.06
CA CYS A 112 5.16 -9.12 11.45
C CYS A 112 5.36 -7.75 12.12
N ILE A 113 4.74 -6.69 11.60
CA ILE A 113 4.77 -5.34 12.21
C ILE A 113 4.29 -5.40 13.66
N ARG A 114 3.14 -6.07 13.88
CA ARG A 114 2.53 -6.18 15.21
C ARG A 114 3.45 -6.89 16.19
N GLU A 115 4.02 -8.02 15.79
CA GLU A 115 4.92 -8.83 16.62
C GLU A 115 6.21 -8.08 16.96
N ASP A 116 6.79 -7.39 15.98
CA ASP A 116 7.98 -6.56 16.18
C ASP A 116 7.72 -5.36 17.09
N MET A 117 6.57 -4.69 16.96
CA MET A 117 6.21 -3.58 17.83
C MET A 117 5.93 -4.01 19.27
N VAL A 118 5.35 -5.20 19.48
CA VAL A 118 5.22 -5.78 20.83
C VAL A 118 6.60 -6.02 21.44
N TYR A 119 7.52 -6.61 20.68
CA TYR A 119 8.89 -6.84 21.14
C TYR A 119 9.61 -5.53 21.45
N LEU A 120 9.57 -4.54 20.55
CA LEU A 120 10.19 -3.24 20.76
C LEU A 120 9.65 -2.55 22.02
N THR A 121 8.33 -2.59 22.22
CA THR A 121 7.70 -2.00 23.41
C THR A 121 8.26 -2.60 24.70
N GLN A 122 8.50 -3.91 24.73
CA GLN A 122 9.11 -4.58 25.88
C GLN A 122 10.57 -4.15 26.08
N GLN A 123 11.35 -3.98 25.01
CA GLN A 123 12.75 -3.53 25.12
C GLN A 123 12.84 -2.08 25.60
N LEU A 124 12.02 -1.18 25.03
CA LEU A 124 11.97 0.22 25.42
C LEU A 124 11.60 0.40 26.89
N ARG A 125 10.63 -0.37 27.40
CA ARG A 125 10.21 -0.30 28.80
C ARG A 125 11.25 -0.84 29.79
N LYS A 126 12.25 -1.60 29.32
CA LYS A 126 13.40 -2.03 30.13
C LYS A 126 14.50 -0.97 30.16
N GLU A 127 14.75 -0.33 29.01
CA GLU A 127 15.85 0.63 28.84
C GLU A 127 15.48 2.03 29.36
N PHE A 128 14.26 2.49 29.09
CA PHE A 128 13.83 3.86 29.39
C PHE A 128 12.76 3.87 30.47
N THR A 129 12.89 4.82 31.40
CA THR A 129 11.82 5.10 32.37
C THR A 129 10.67 5.84 31.69
N HIS A 130 9.44 5.49 32.11
CA HIS A 130 8.19 6.13 31.67
C HIS A 130 8.04 6.27 30.15
N VAL A 131 8.20 5.18 29.40
CA VAL A 131 7.89 5.17 27.95
C VAL A 131 6.39 5.39 27.76
N MET A 132 6.04 6.43 26.99
CA MET A 132 4.66 6.83 26.76
C MET A 132 4.08 6.15 25.51
N ASP A 133 2.78 5.87 25.52
CA ASP A 133 2.12 5.19 24.41
C ASP A 133 2.21 5.97 23.08
N TYR A 134 2.25 7.30 23.13
CA TYR A 134 2.45 8.11 21.90
C TYR A 134 3.85 7.92 21.32
N GLU A 135 4.89 7.67 22.14
CA GLU A 135 6.25 7.39 21.68
C GLU A 135 6.28 6.06 20.91
N ILE A 136 5.55 5.06 21.39
CA ILE A 136 5.39 3.77 20.70
C ILE A 136 4.60 3.91 19.40
N LYS A 137 3.51 4.70 19.40
CA LYS A 137 2.70 4.94 18.20
C LYS A 137 3.50 5.63 17.10
N ASP A 138 4.28 6.66 17.45
CA ASP A 138 5.15 7.36 16.51
C ASP A 138 6.17 6.42 15.86
N LEU A 139 6.76 5.52 16.65
CA LEU A 139 7.69 4.50 16.15
C LEU A 139 6.99 3.47 15.26
N SER A 140 5.77 3.05 15.60
CA SER A 140 4.98 2.11 14.80
C SER A 140 4.70 2.67 13.40
N ILE A 141 4.28 3.93 13.32
CA ILE A 141 4.05 4.61 12.04
C ILE A 141 5.34 4.66 11.21
N GLN A 142 6.46 5.04 11.82
CA GLN A 142 7.75 5.11 11.10
C GLN A 142 8.23 3.73 10.65
N TYR A 143 8.15 2.72 11.52
CA TYR A 143 8.58 1.36 11.21
C TYR A 143 7.74 0.73 10.09
N SER A 144 6.43 0.99 10.08
CA SER A 144 5.52 0.48 9.04
C SER A 144 5.88 0.94 7.62
N GLN A 145 6.59 2.07 7.46
CA GLN A 145 7.02 2.56 6.15
C GLN A 145 7.93 1.54 5.43
N LEU A 146 8.75 0.80 6.19
CA LEU A 146 9.59 -0.26 5.64
C LEU A 146 8.75 -1.42 5.06
N PHE A 147 7.59 -1.69 5.65
CA PHE A 147 6.67 -2.74 5.19
C PHE A 147 5.84 -2.29 4.01
N PHE A 148 5.56 -0.99 3.87
CA PHE A 148 4.93 -0.46 2.67
C PHE A 148 5.85 -0.55 1.45
N ALA A 149 7.17 -0.41 1.62
CA ALA A 149 8.10 -0.70 0.54
C ALA A 149 8.02 -2.18 0.10
N LEU A 150 7.91 -3.12 1.04
CA LEU A 150 7.69 -4.55 0.71
C LEU A 150 6.33 -4.78 0.03
N ALA A 151 5.29 -4.09 0.49
CA ALA A 151 3.95 -4.14 -0.12
C ALA A 151 3.98 -3.65 -1.57
N GLU A 152 4.74 -2.59 -1.86
CA GLU A 152 4.93 -2.03 -3.20
C GLU A 152 5.59 -3.05 -4.14
N PHE A 153 6.63 -3.74 -3.68
CA PHE A 153 7.26 -4.80 -4.47
C PHE A 153 6.30 -5.95 -4.80
N ILE A 154 5.50 -6.38 -3.82
CA ILE A 154 4.47 -7.42 -4.06
C ILE A 154 3.40 -6.90 -5.01
N TYR A 155 2.95 -5.67 -4.85
CA TYR A 155 1.97 -5.07 -5.75
C TYR A 155 2.48 -5.04 -7.19
N ASP A 156 3.74 -4.62 -7.41
CA ASP A 156 4.39 -4.62 -8.72
C ASP A 156 4.45 -6.03 -9.35
N ASP A 157 4.82 -7.05 -8.57
CA ASP A 157 4.81 -8.47 -9.00
C ASP A 157 3.41 -8.97 -9.38
N LEU A 158 2.35 -8.39 -8.82
CA LEU A 158 0.96 -8.79 -9.06
C LEU A 158 0.27 -8.03 -10.20
N ILE A 159 0.78 -6.87 -10.64
CA ILE A 159 0.20 -6.08 -11.73
C ILE A 159 0.01 -6.86 -13.04
N PRO A 160 0.95 -7.73 -13.48
CA PRO A 160 0.76 -8.56 -14.67
C PRO A 160 -0.56 -9.34 -14.67
N LEU A 161 -0.99 -9.85 -13.51
CA LEU A 161 -2.26 -10.58 -13.37
C LEU A 161 -3.47 -9.67 -13.62
N LEU A 162 -3.39 -8.39 -13.25
CA LEU A 162 -4.47 -7.44 -13.47
C LEU A 162 -4.60 -7.09 -14.94
N ILE A 163 -3.50 -6.78 -15.61
CA ILE A 163 -3.52 -6.33 -17.02
C ILE A 163 -3.98 -7.44 -17.97
N GLU A 164 -3.82 -8.70 -17.58
CA GLU A 164 -4.31 -9.88 -18.30
C GLU A 164 -5.76 -10.25 -17.93
N SER A 165 -6.34 -9.63 -16.89
CA SER A 165 -7.68 -9.98 -16.42
C SER A 165 -8.78 -9.51 -17.39
N PRO A 166 -9.86 -10.31 -17.60
CA PRO A 166 -10.95 -9.92 -18.50
C PRO A 166 -11.58 -8.57 -18.12
N CYS A 167 -11.84 -8.35 -16.83
CA CYS A 167 -12.44 -7.09 -16.36
C CYS A 167 -11.54 -5.88 -16.64
N PHE A 168 -10.21 -6.02 -16.54
CA PHE A 168 -9.32 -4.93 -16.91
C PHE A 168 -9.37 -4.67 -18.41
N LEU A 169 -9.34 -5.71 -19.23
CA LEU A 169 -9.37 -5.60 -20.69
C LEU A 169 -10.67 -4.95 -21.19
N ASP A 170 -11.81 -5.34 -20.64
CA ASP A 170 -13.15 -4.86 -21.01
C ASP A 170 -13.44 -3.42 -20.54
N MET A 171 -12.83 -2.97 -19.44
CA MET A 171 -13.03 -1.62 -18.90
C MET A 171 -12.59 -0.54 -19.90
N GLU A 172 -13.35 0.55 -20.06
CA GLU A 172 -12.91 1.66 -20.89
C GLU A 172 -11.73 2.38 -20.24
N LYS A 173 -10.67 2.65 -21.01
CA LYS A 173 -9.38 3.16 -20.52
C LYS A 173 -8.91 4.34 -21.36
N ALA A 174 -8.27 5.32 -20.72
CA ALA A 174 -7.52 6.37 -21.39
C ALA A 174 -6.02 6.04 -21.31
N ALA A 175 -5.34 5.96 -22.45
CA ALA A 175 -3.91 5.61 -22.49
C ALA A 175 -3.02 6.86 -22.26
N PRO A 176 -1.85 6.70 -21.60
CA PRO A 176 -1.45 5.51 -20.84
C PRO A 176 -2.26 5.37 -19.54
N VAL A 177 -2.45 4.13 -19.08
CA VAL A 177 -3.07 3.84 -17.77
C VAL A 177 -1.96 3.67 -16.74
N HIS A 178 -2.02 4.44 -15.66
CA HIS A 178 -1.02 4.46 -14.62
C HIS A 178 -1.47 3.69 -13.39
N PHE A 179 -0.65 2.73 -12.96
CA PHE A 179 -0.78 2.07 -11.67
C PHE A 179 0.11 2.80 -10.68
N THR A 180 -0.47 3.24 -9.57
CA THR A 180 0.26 3.95 -8.53
C THR A 180 0.24 3.19 -7.21
N PHE A 181 1.29 3.41 -6.41
CA PHE A 181 1.39 2.93 -5.04
C PHE A 181 1.89 4.04 -4.12
N GLY A 182 1.28 4.19 -2.94
CA GLY A 182 1.78 5.12 -1.93
C GLY A 182 0.80 5.43 -0.82
N GLU A 183 0.90 6.63 -0.26
CA GLU A 183 0.02 7.06 0.81
C GLU A 183 -1.28 7.65 0.26
N TYR A 184 -2.41 7.30 0.89
CA TYR A 184 -3.71 7.80 0.48
C TYR A 184 -3.78 9.34 0.56
N LEU A 185 -4.17 9.97 -0.56
CA LEU A 185 -4.27 11.43 -0.74
C LEU A 185 -2.99 12.24 -0.48
N ASP A 186 -1.84 11.60 -0.31
CA ASP A 186 -0.55 12.27 -0.18
C ASP A 186 0.34 11.91 -1.37
N ARG A 187 1.48 11.24 -1.14
CA ARG A 187 2.42 10.90 -2.22
C ARG A 187 2.18 9.49 -2.73
N GLY A 188 2.01 9.35 -4.05
CA GLY A 188 2.01 8.08 -4.76
C GLY A 188 3.06 8.07 -5.87
N ARG A 189 3.74 6.95 -6.04
CA ARG A 189 4.66 6.71 -7.16
C ARG A 189 3.92 5.93 -8.25
N ILE A 190 4.15 6.26 -9.51
CA ILE A 190 3.78 5.38 -10.62
C ILE A 190 4.70 4.16 -10.58
N VAL A 191 4.12 2.98 -10.33
CA VAL A 191 4.87 1.71 -10.29
C VAL A 191 4.89 1.06 -11.67
N TYR A 192 3.80 1.20 -12.44
CA TYR A 192 3.66 0.63 -13.77
C TYR A 192 2.79 1.53 -14.65
N SER A 193 3.00 1.49 -15.96
CA SER A 193 2.16 2.19 -16.94
C SER A 193 1.83 1.27 -18.11
N TYR A 194 0.55 1.02 -18.31
CA TYR A 194 0.03 0.21 -19.40
C TYR A 194 -0.26 1.08 -20.63
N GLY A 195 0.15 0.60 -21.81
CA GLY A 195 -0.06 1.32 -23.08
C GLY A 195 0.83 2.55 -23.26
N LYS A 196 1.96 2.62 -22.55
CA LYS A 196 2.99 3.66 -22.72
C LYS A 196 3.85 3.32 -23.95
N GLU A 197 4.03 4.27 -24.86
CA GLU A 197 5.16 4.21 -25.81
C GLU A 197 6.45 4.50 -25.04
N ALA A 198 7.55 3.80 -25.36
CA ALA A 198 8.79 3.90 -24.59
C ALA A 198 9.34 5.34 -24.54
N GLY A 199 9.32 6.02 -23.38
CA GLY A 199 9.94 7.35 -23.27
C GLY A 199 9.85 8.18 -21.98
N GLU A 200 8.80 8.09 -21.15
CA GLU A 200 8.56 9.19 -20.15
C GLU A 200 8.38 8.74 -18.70
N ASP A 201 9.45 8.56 -17.93
CA ASP A 201 9.33 8.33 -16.48
C ASP A 201 9.06 9.64 -15.72
N GLY A 202 7.89 9.73 -15.08
CA GLY A 202 7.45 10.89 -14.30
C GLY A 202 7.03 10.50 -12.89
N ILE A 203 7.62 11.18 -11.90
CA ILE A 203 7.15 11.15 -10.50
C ILE A 203 5.98 12.14 -10.40
N LEU A 204 4.85 11.70 -9.84
CA LEU A 204 3.74 12.61 -9.51
C LEU A 204 4.05 13.33 -8.20
N LEU A 205 4.18 14.66 -8.28
CA LEU A 205 4.12 15.53 -7.11
C LEU A 205 2.70 16.09 -7.03
N ASN A 206 1.98 15.76 -5.95
CA ASN A 206 0.79 16.52 -5.55
C ASN A 206 1.25 17.95 -5.23
N GLN A 207 1.01 18.89 -6.16
CA GLN A 207 1.10 20.31 -5.83
C GLN A 207 -0.18 20.65 -5.07
N GLY A 208 0.00 20.95 -3.78
CA GLY A 208 -1.07 21.38 -2.86
C GLY A 208 -1.57 22.79 -3.11
#